data_AF-A0A959NJ09-F1
#
_entry.id   AF-A0A959NJ09-F1
#
_cell.length_a   1.000
_cell.length_b   1.000
_cell.length_c   1.000
_cell.angle_alpha   90.00
_cell.angle_beta   90.00
_cell.angle_gamma   90.00
#
_symmetry.space_group_name_H-M   'P 1'
#
loop_
_entity.id
_entity.type
_entity.pdbx_description
1 polymer ?
#
loop_
_entity_poly.entity_id
_entity_poly.type
_entity_poly.pdbx_seq_one_letter_code
_entity_poly.pdbx_strand_id
1 'polypeptide(L)'
;MDENQLKEILRELAEKSKDYKDGFLAPKECRIKISELNNYDFFIYNELEKTKKELWTRKHSNEKDGEKLLIPVITIDNDYISFIPRIIREYLKEIS
;
A
#
# COMPACT_ATOMS: atom_id res chain seq x y z
N MET A 1 -9.41 14.01 10.34
CA MET A 1 -8.26 13.11 10.21
C MET A 1 -7.01 13.97 10.26
N ASP A 2 -6.09 13.69 11.18
CA ASP A 2 -4.80 14.38 11.19
C ASP A 2 -3.95 13.83 10.05
N GLU A 3 -3.68 14.68 9.06
CA GLU A 3 -2.88 14.33 7.89
C GLU A 3 -1.46 13.87 8.28
N ASN A 4 -0.94 14.32 9.43
CA ASN A 4 0.37 13.92 9.93
C ASN A 4 0.38 12.46 10.37
N GLN A 5 -0.64 11.99 11.08
CA GLN A 5 -0.72 10.59 11.53
C GLN A 5 -0.80 9.62 10.36
N LEU A 6 -1.56 9.98 9.31
CA LEU A 6 -1.63 9.18 8.08
C LEU A 6 -0.25 9.05 7.42
N LYS A 7 0.49 10.16 7.30
CA LYS A 7 1.85 10.16 6.73
C LYS A 7 2.81 9.31 7.56
N GLU A 8 2.69 9.33 8.89
CA GLU A 8 3.53 8.50 9.78
C GLU A 8 3.30 7.01 9.56
N ILE A 9 2.04 6.55 9.55
CA ILE A 9 1.70 5.15 9.29
C ILE A 9 2.28 4.69 7.95
N LEU A 10 2.03 5.46 6.89
CA LEU A 10 2.49 5.11 5.55
C LEU A 10 4.02 5.10 5.45
N ARG A 11 4.71 6.02 6.13
CA ARG A 11 6.18 6.01 6.21
C ARG A 11 6.70 4.79 6.95
N GLU A 12 6.07 4.40 8.06
CA GLU A 12 6.44 3.18 8.77
C GLU A 12 6.25 1.94 7.89
N LEU A 13 5.12 1.83 7.19
CA LEU A 13 4.87 0.73 6.24
C LEU A 13 5.90 0.72 5.10
N ALA A 14 6.26 1.88 4.56
CA ALA A 14 7.29 2.01 3.54
C ALA A 14 8.68 1.58 4.05
N GLU A 15 9.03 1.94 5.28
CA GLU A 15 10.30 1.58 5.92
C GLU A 15 10.37 0.08 6.21
N LYS A 16 9.31 -0.51 6.79
CA LYS A 16 9.23 -1.97 7.05
C LYS A 16 9.24 -2.80 5.77
N SER A 17 8.87 -2.21 4.63
CA SER A 17 8.87 -2.87 3.33
C SER A 17 10.00 -2.40 2.39
N LYS A 18 11.02 -1.69 2.90
CA LYS A 18 12.09 -1.13 2.07
C LYS A 18 12.91 -2.19 1.32
N ASP A 19 13.10 -3.35 1.94
CA ASP A 19 13.82 -4.49 1.36
C ASP A 19 12.91 -5.41 0.54
N TYR A 20 11.61 -5.11 0.50
CA TYR A 20 10.62 -5.90 -0.23
C TYR A 20 10.75 -5.60 -1.72
N LYS A 21 11.26 -6.58 -2.48
CA LYS A 21 11.38 -6.46 -3.93
C LYS A 21 10.01 -6.46 -4.57
N ASP A 22 9.65 -5.35 -5.21
CA ASP A 22 8.51 -5.30 -6.12
C ASP A 22 8.69 -6.41 -7.17
N GLY A 23 7.68 -7.27 -7.35
CA GLY A 23 7.76 -8.33 -8.34
C GLY A 23 7.90 -7.73 -9.73
N PHE A 24 8.89 -8.21 -10.50
CA PHE A 24 9.20 -7.70 -11.84
C PHE A 24 8.05 -7.86 -12.84
N LEU A 25 7.23 -8.90 -12.66
CA LEU A 25 6.09 -9.24 -13.52
C LEU A 25 4.75 -8.81 -12.92
N ALA A 26 4.60 -8.91 -11.60
CA ALA A 26 3.38 -8.58 -10.89
C ALA A 26 3.71 -7.88 -9.56
N PRO A 27 2.98 -6.82 -9.21
CA PRO A 27 3.05 -6.20 -7.89
C PRO A 27 2.88 -7.27 -6.80
N LYS A 28 3.80 -7.31 -5.84
CA LYS A 28 3.75 -8.24 -4.71
C LYS A 28 3.16 -7.54 -3.51
N GLU A 29 2.19 -8.19 -2.88
CA GLU A 29 1.66 -7.76 -1.60
C GLU A 29 2.67 -8.06 -0.48
N CYS A 30 2.83 -7.08 0.40
CA CYS A 30 3.49 -7.18 1.69
C CYS A 30 2.41 -7.28 2.76
N ARG A 31 2.61 -8.16 3.74
CA ARG A 31 1.67 -8.36 4.85
C ARG A 31 2.42 -8.21 6.16
N ILE A 32 1.93 -7.36 7.04
CA ILE A 32 2.52 -7.03 8.35
C ILE A 32 1.45 -7.16 9.43
N LYS A 33 1.78 -7.68 10.62
CA LYS A 33 0.82 -7.69 11.73
C LYS A 33 0.62 -6.28 12.27
N ILE A 34 -0.61 -5.92 12.62
CA ILE A 34 -0.93 -4.63 13.24
C ILE A 34 -0.12 -4.45 14.54
N SER A 35 0.11 -5.52 15.29
CA SER A 35 0.94 -5.51 16.51
C SER A 35 2.42 -5.16 16.27
N GLU A 36 2.90 -5.23 15.02
CA GLU A 36 4.26 -4.83 14.66
C GLU A 36 4.36 -3.34 14.30
N LEU A 37 3.23 -2.64 14.22
CA LEU A 37 3.15 -1.20 13.96
C LEU A 37 3.05 -0.44 15.28
N ASN A 38 3.36 0.86 15.25
CA ASN A 38 3.03 1.70 16.41
C ASN A 38 1.52 1.68 16.67
N ASN A 39 1.12 1.96 17.92
CA ASN A 39 -0.28 1.94 18.33
C ASN A 39 -1.03 3.18 17.79
N TYR A 40 -1.36 3.14 16.50
CA TYR A 40 -2.10 4.18 15.80
C TYR A 40 -3.62 4.04 15.97
N ASP A 41 -4.33 5.12 15.72
CA ASP A 41 -5.80 5.12 15.70
C ASP A 41 -6.32 4.20 14.57
N PHE A 42 -7.07 3.17 14.95
CA PHE A 42 -7.71 2.23 14.02
C PHE A 42 -8.61 2.90 12.98
N PHE A 43 -9.16 4.08 13.29
CA PHE A 43 -9.97 4.84 12.33
C PHE A 43 -9.18 5.21 11.07
N ILE A 44 -7.87 5.43 11.18
CA ILE A 44 -7.03 5.82 10.04
C ILE A 44 -6.86 4.66 9.06
N TYR A 45 -6.73 3.43 9.55
CA TYR A 45 -6.62 2.26 8.68
C TYR A 45 -7.90 2.06 7.84
N ASN A 46 -9.07 2.31 8.43
CA ASN A 46 -10.35 2.24 7.71
C ASN A 46 -10.43 3.27 6.57
N GLU A 47 -9.86 4.46 6.75
CA GLU A 47 -9.82 5.49 5.69
C GLU A 47 -8.82 5.12 4.57
N LEU A 48 -7.67 4.54 4.93
CA LEU A 48 -6.70 4.03 3.95
C LEU A 48 -7.26 2.86 3.13
N GLU A 49 -8.08 1.99 3.73
CA GLU A 49 -8.74 0.89 3.03
C GLU A 49 -9.80 1.39 2.01
N LYS A 50 -10.48 2.50 2.31
CA LYS A 50 -11.41 3.14 1.36
C LYS A 50 -10.70 3.88 0.23
N THR A 51 -9.45 4.30 0.46
CA THR A 51 -8.66 5.05 -0.52
C THR A 51 -8.10 4.11 -1.59
N LYS A 52 -8.43 4.36 -2.86
CA LYS A 52 -7.98 3.52 -3.99
C LYS A 52 -6.90 4.22 -4.82
N LYS A 53 -5.99 3.44 -5.39
CA LYS A 53 -4.91 3.87 -6.28
C LYS A 53 -4.87 3.09 -7.57
N GLU A 54 -4.51 3.80 -8.64
CA GLU A 54 -4.29 3.19 -9.95
C GLU A 54 -2.94 2.49 -9.98
N LEU A 55 -2.96 1.18 -10.18
CA LEU A 55 -1.77 0.35 -10.35
C LEU A 55 -1.71 -0.14 -11.79
N TRP A 56 -0.57 0.07 -12.43
CA TRP A 56 -0.30 -0.43 -13.77
C TRP A 56 0.31 -1.82 -13.71
N THR A 57 -0.35 -2.81 -14.32
CA THR A 57 0.15 -4.18 -14.43
C THR A 57 0.51 -4.51 -15.87
N ARG A 58 1.55 -5.34 -16.06
CA ARG A 58 1.90 -5.89 -17.39
C ARG A 58 1.32 -7.29 -17.49
N LYS A 59 0.37 -7.53 -18.39
CA LYS A 59 -0.05 -8.90 -18.72
C LYS A 59 1.02 -9.61 -19.53
N HIS A 60 1.28 -10.86 -19.17
CA HIS A 60 2.30 -11.72 -19.78
C HIS A 60 1.76 -12.39 -21.05
N SER A 61 1.29 -11.60 -22.01
CA SER A 61 0.93 -12.09 -23.35
C SER A 61 0.60 -10.91 -24.25
N ASN A 62 1.55 -10.58 -25.12
CA ASN A 62 1.48 -9.63 -26.21
C ASN A 62 1.38 -8.14 -25.82
N GLU A 63 2.48 -7.46 -26.15
CA GLU A 63 2.69 -6.02 -26.18
C GLU A 63 1.45 -5.25 -26.64
N LYS A 64 0.82 -4.49 -25.74
CA LYS A 64 0.63 -3.02 -25.87
C LYS A 64 -0.25 -2.37 -24.81
N ASP A 65 -1.06 -3.12 -24.06
CA ASP A 65 -1.97 -2.51 -23.08
C ASP A 65 -1.70 -3.03 -21.66
N GLY A 66 -1.11 -2.17 -20.82
CA GLY A 66 -1.07 -2.42 -19.39
C GLY A 66 -2.48 -2.25 -18.82
N GLU A 67 -2.96 -3.21 -18.04
CA GLU A 67 -4.24 -3.08 -17.35
C GLU A 67 -4.07 -2.18 -16.12
N LYS A 68 -4.92 -1.16 -16.04
CA LYS A 68 -5.09 -0.36 -14.83
C LYS A 68 -5.99 -1.13 -13.86
N LEU A 69 -5.49 -1.35 -12.65
CA LEU A 69 -6.28 -1.86 -11.55
C LEU A 69 -6.43 -0.77 -10.49
N LEU A 70 -7.65 -0.56 -10.00
CA LEU A 70 -7.90 0.27 -8.83
C LEU A 70 -7.85 -0.61 -7.59
N ILE A 71 -6.82 -0.44 -6.78
CA ILE A 71 -6.67 -1.20 -5.54
C ILE A 71 -6.58 -0.29 -4.32
N PRO A 72 -7.07 -0.73 -3.14
CA PRO A 72 -6.89 0.00 -1.90
C PRO A 72 -5.42 0.30 -1.59
N VAL A 73 -5.15 1.38 -0.86
CA VAL A 73 -3.80 1.70 -0.38
C VAL A 73 -3.33 0.62 0.60
N ILE A 74 -4.23 0.18 1.47
CA ILE A 74 -4.06 -0.99 2.33
C ILE A 74 -5.34 -1.84 2.34
N THR A 75 -5.23 -3.08 2.78
CA THR A 75 -6.38 -3.95 3.10
C THR A 75 -6.15 -4.54 4.48
N ILE A 76 -7.18 -4.53 5.31
CA ILE A 76 -7.11 -5.06 6.67
C ILE A 76 -7.82 -6.41 6.68
N ASP A 77 -7.13 -7.43 7.15
CA ASP A 77 -7.71 -8.77 7.33
C ASP A 77 -7.28 -9.33 8.68
N ASN A 78 -8.24 -9.47 9.59
CA ASN A 78 -8.03 -9.80 11.00
C ASN A 78 -7.03 -8.83 11.65
N ASP A 79 -5.87 -9.34 12.06
CA ASP A 79 -4.79 -8.59 12.71
C ASP A 79 -3.67 -8.20 11.75
N TYR A 80 -3.91 -8.23 10.45
CA TYR A 80 -2.89 -7.95 9.44
C TYR A 80 -3.29 -6.83 8.51
N ILE A 81 -2.28 -6.06 8.11
CA ILE A 81 -2.36 -5.11 7.02
C ILE A 81 -1.63 -5.69 5.82
N SER A 82 -2.35 -5.80 4.71
CA SER A 82 -1.82 -6.16 3.41
C SER A 82 -1.77 -4.93 2.52
N PHE A 83 -0.67 -4.72 1.81
CA PHE A 83 -0.50 -3.57 0.95
C PHE A 83 0.55 -3.83 -0.13
N ILE A 84 0.55 -3.00 -1.17
CA ILE A 84 1.62 -3.04 -2.18
C ILE A 84 2.60 -1.91 -1.86
N PRO A 85 3.87 -2.21 -1.51
CA PRO A 85 4.85 -1.20 -1.10
C PRO A 85 5.00 -0.05 -2.09
N ARG A 86 4.93 -0.37 -3.39
CA ARG A 86 4.95 0.64 -4.45
C ARG A 86 3.81 1.66 -4.35
N ILE A 87 2.59 1.22 -4.04
CA ILE A 87 1.43 2.11 -3.90
C ILE A 87 1.59 3.02 -2.70
N ILE A 88 2.09 2.50 -1.57
CA ILE A 88 2.40 3.33 -0.40
C ILE A 88 3.39 4.43 -0.77
N ARG A 89 4.48 4.08 -1.45
CA ARG A 89 5.51 5.03 -1.89
C ARG A 89 4.98 6.07 -2.87
N GLU A 90 4.14 5.67 -3.83
CA GLU A 90 3.50 6.59 -4.78
C GLU A 90 2.51 7.52 -4.07
N TYR A 91 1.67 6.99 -3.19
CA TYR A 91 0.72 7.80 -2.43
C TYR A 91 1.41 8.81 -1.51
N LEU A 92 2.48 8.40 -0.82
CA LEU A 92 3.30 9.30 0.00
C LEU A 92 3.84 10.50 -0.81
N LYS A 93 4.23 10.31 -2.07
CA LYS A 93 4.73 11.40 -2.93
C LYS A 93 3.63 12.39 -3.33
N GLU A 94 2.39 11.92 -3.50
CA GLU A 94 1.27 12.79 -3.89
C GLU A 94 0.79 13.70 -2.77
N ILE A 95 0.92 13.25 -1.52
CA ILE A 95 0.50 14.01 -0.34
C ILE A 95 1.67 14.76 0.32
N SER A 96 2.88 14.73 -0.26
CA SER A 96 4.08 15.31 0.34
C SER A 96 4.31 16.77 -0.02
#